data_AF-A0AAJ1IHI2-F1
#
_entry.id   AF-A0AAJ1IHI2-F1
#
_cell.length_a   1.000
_cell.length_b   1.000
_cell.length_c   1.000
_cell.angle_alpha   90.00
_cell.angle_beta   90.00
_cell.angle_gamma   90.00
#
_symmetry.space_group_name_H-M   'P 1'
#
loop_
_entity.id
_entity.type
_entity.pdbx_description
1 polymer ?
#
loop_
_entity_poly.entity_id
_entity_poly.type
_entity_poly.pdbx_seq_one_letter_code
_entity_poly.pdbx_strand_id
1 'polypeptide(L)'
;MARPRKHKLDENYFSTIDNPNKAYILGFLYADGSISKNYNITVCISKKDIEILEFIKKELKYSGDITTKIISQNEYSLLRIVSKKLSIDLINLGIVNNKTYESKQLPIIPNKYFNDLLRGFFDGDGSIYKNGDKGFGMSFSSNIYVLKQIKQYLKENDIKSSKIRLKNDSIYSGLLELKGSL
;
A
#
# COMPACT_ATOMS: atom_id res chain seq x y z
N MET A 1 -27.16 22.86 -4.31
CA MET A 1 -26.38 22.78 -3.06
C MET A 1 -25.67 21.44 -2.99
N ALA A 2 -24.37 21.42 -2.67
CA ALA A 2 -23.66 20.15 -2.48
C ALA A 2 -24.19 19.44 -1.22
N ARG A 3 -24.48 18.14 -1.30
CA ARG A 3 -24.88 17.36 -0.13
C ARG A 3 -23.74 17.40 0.92
N PRO A 4 -24.03 17.71 2.19
CA PRO A 4 -23.01 17.66 3.24
C PRO A 4 -22.48 16.23 3.38
N ARG A 5 -21.19 16.08 3.72
CA ARG A 5 -20.62 14.75 3.95
C ARG A 5 -21.29 14.08 5.14
N LYS A 6 -21.52 12.78 5.00
CA LYS A 6 -22.04 11.92 6.07
C LYS A 6 -21.03 11.72 7.21
N HIS A 7 -19.74 11.65 6.90
CA HIS A 7 -18.68 11.34 7.85
C HIS A 7 -17.63 12.46 7.88
N LYS A 8 -17.13 12.79 9.09
CA LYS A 8 -15.98 13.69 9.29
C LYS A 8 -14.71 13.00 8.82
N LEU A 9 -13.76 13.79 8.32
CA LEU A 9 -12.51 13.34 7.70
C LEU A 9 -11.57 14.53 7.51
N ASP A 10 -10.27 14.35 7.73
CA ASP A 10 -9.24 15.29 7.28
C ASP A 10 -8.96 15.10 5.79
N GLU A 11 -9.48 16.01 4.97
CA GLU A 11 -9.30 15.94 3.52
C GLU A 11 -7.94 16.40 3.02
N ASN A 12 -7.16 17.08 3.86
CA ASN A 12 -5.86 17.61 3.49
C ASN A 12 -4.72 16.67 3.95
N TYR A 13 -5.07 15.50 4.50
CA TYR A 13 -4.09 14.56 5.04
C TYR A 13 -2.98 14.19 4.05
N PHE A 14 -3.33 13.98 2.77
CA PHE A 14 -2.37 13.66 1.70
C PHE A 14 -1.93 14.87 0.86
N SER A 15 -2.31 16.10 1.23
CA SER A 15 -1.86 17.29 0.51
C SER A 15 -0.35 17.52 0.62
N THR A 16 0.28 17.01 1.68
CA THR A 16 1.73 16.93 1.82
C THR A 16 2.12 15.73 2.67
N ILE A 17 3.12 14.98 2.23
CA ILE A 17 3.71 13.87 2.99
C ILE A 17 4.85 14.41 3.84
N ASP A 18 4.51 14.84 5.04
CA ASP A 18 5.39 15.58 5.96
C ASP A 18 5.75 14.81 7.23
N ASN A 19 5.31 13.55 7.37
CA ASN A 19 5.64 12.70 8.50
C ASN A 19 5.65 11.19 8.14
N PRO A 20 6.27 10.34 8.98
CA PRO A 20 6.35 8.90 8.78
C PRO A 20 4.99 8.20 8.62
N ASN A 21 3.97 8.56 9.41
CA ASN A 21 2.66 7.91 9.35
C ASN A 21 1.96 8.13 8.00
N LYS A 22 2.04 9.35 7.46
CA LYS A 22 1.50 9.67 6.13
C LYS A 22 2.15 8.84 5.04
N ALA A 23 3.48 8.71 5.08
CA ALA A 23 4.23 7.92 4.11
C ALA A 23 3.91 6.41 4.24
N TYR A 24 3.85 5.89 5.47
CA TYR A 24 3.43 4.52 5.73
C TYR A 24 2.02 4.24 5.18
N ILE A 25 1.04 5.08 5.50
CA ILE A 25 -0.33 4.91 5.00
C ILE A 25 -0.36 4.99 3.48
N LEU A 26 0.41 5.90 2.87
CA LEU A 26 0.48 6.01 1.41
C LEU A 26 1.04 4.72 0.77
N GLY A 27 2.08 4.12 1.36
CA GLY A 27 2.65 2.85 0.91
C GLY A 27 1.66 1.69 1.03
N PHE A 28 0.95 1.62 2.16
CA PHE A 28 -0.08 0.60 2.40
C PHE A 28 -1.26 0.74 1.45
N LEU A 29 -1.76 1.97 1.25
CA LEU A 29 -2.80 2.26 0.25
C LEU A 29 -2.33 1.99 -1.18
N TYR A 30 -1.04 2.11 -1.46
CA TYR A 30 -0.49 1.77 -2.77
C TYR A 30 -0.62 0.27 -3.04
N ALA A 31 -0.25 -0.57 -2.06
CA ALA A 31 -0.37 -2.03 -2.10
C ALA A 31 -1.84 -2.50 -2.13
N ASP A 32 -2.56 -2.34 -1.03
CA ASP A 32 -3.89 -2.96 -0.83
C ASP A 32 -5.08 -2.02 -1.04
N GLY A 33 -4.82 -0.73 -1.19
CA GLY A 33 -5.87 0.25 -1.43
C GLY A 33 -6.40 0.23 -2.86
N SER A 34 -7.62 0.72 -3.07
CA SER A 34 -8.20 0.96 -4.39
C SER A 34 -8.94 2.29 -4.43
N ILE A 35 -8.82 3.00 -5.55
CA ILE A 35 -9.55 4.25 -5.80
C ILE A 35 -10.45 4.02 -7.01
N SER A 36 -11.77 4.11 -6.80
CA SER A 36 -12.75 4.03 -7.88
C SER A 36 -12.90 5.36 -8.63
N LYS A 37 -13.48 5.31 -9.84
CA LYS A 37 -13.83 6.50 -10.65
C LYS A 37 -14.76 7.48 -9.91
N ASN A 38 -15.54 6.98 -8.95
CA ASN A 38 -16.45 7.79 -8.14
C ASN A 38 -15.80 8.31 -6.84
N TYR A 39 -14.46 8.37 -6.79
CA TYR A 39 -13.68 8.88 -5.64
C TYR A 39 -13.93 8.14 -4.32
N ASN A 40 -14.21 6.83 -4.41
CA ASN A 40 -14.21 5.94 -3.26
C ASN A 40 -12.83 5.32 -3.09
N ILE A 41 -12.20 5.62 -1.96
CA ILE A 41 -11.00 4.95 -1.47
C ILE A 41 -11.47 3.75 -0.65
N THR A 42 -10.96 2.58 -0.98
CA THR A 42 -11.36 1.32 -0.33
C THR A 42 -10.13 0.51 0.02
N VAL A 43 -10.12 -0.06 1.22
CA VAL A 43 -9.11 -1.02 1.67
C VAL A 43 -9.86 -2.19 2.30
N CYS A 44 -9.57 -3.40 1.85
CA CYS A 44 -10.21 -4.62 2.33
C CYS A 44 -9.13 -5.64 2.67
N ILE A 45 -8.95 -5.93 3.96
CA ILE A 45 -7.90 -6.83 4.45
C ILE A 45 -8.50 -7.88 5.37
N SER A 46 -7.73 -8.93 5.67
CA SER A 46 -8.12 -9.96 6.63
C SER A 46 -8.52 -9.31 7.96
N LYS A 47 -9.56 -9.86 8.61
CA LYS A 47 -10.04 -9.35 9.91
C LYS A 47 -8.96 -9.34 10.99
N LYS A 48 -7.99 -10.24 10.88
CA LYS A 48 -6.83 -10.34 11.80
C LYS A 48 -5.95 -9.08 11.79
N ASP A 49 -5.95 -8.34 10.69
CA ASP A 49 -5.11 -7.16 10.48
C ASP A 49 -5.90 -5.85 10.63
N ILE A 50 -7.08 -5.90 11.27
CA ILE A 50 -7.99 -4.74 11.43
C ILE A 50 -7.32 -3.52 12.06
N GLU A 51 -6.31 -3.72 12.91
CA GLU A 51 -5.57 -2.65 13.58
C GLU A 51 -4.97 -1.64 12.59
N ILE A 52 -4.57 -2.09 11.39
CA ILE A 52 -4.08 -1.20 10.33
C ILE A 52 -5.19 -0.26 9.85
N LEU A 53 -6.42 -0.75 9.70
CA LEU A 53 -7.55 0.08 9.30
C LEU A 53 -7.95 1.06 10.40
N GLU A 54 -7.92 0.64 11.67
CA GLU A 54 -8.20 1.52 12.81
C GLU A 54 -7.13 2.62 12.91
N PHE A 55 -5.86 2.28 12.66
CA PHE A 55 -4.77 3.26 12.56
C PHE A 55 -5.03 4.28 11.44
N ILE A 56 -5.33 3.83 10.21
CA ILE A 56 -5.65 4.71 9.08
C ILE A 56 -6.86 5.61 9.41
N LYS A 57 -7.92 5.02 9.98
CA LYS A 57 -9.13 5.74 10.38
C LYS A 57 -8.82 6.85 11.39
N LYS A 58 -7.99 6.55 12.39
CA LYS A 58 -7.55 7.51 13.41
C LYS A 58 -6.72 8.65 12.80
N GLU A 59 -5.72 8.34 11.99
CA GLU A 59 -4.85 9.34 11.35
C GLU A 59 -5.64 10.28 10.44
N LEU A 60 -6.61 9.73 9.69
CA LEU A 60 -7.50 10.50 8.82
C LEU A 60 -8.60 11.25 9.58
N LYS A 61 -8.71 11.09 10.90
CA LYS A 61 -9.83 11.60 11.72
C LYS A 61 -11.20 11.21 11.13
N TYR A 62 -11.28 9.99 10.59
CA TYR A 62 -12.45 9.51 9.88
C TYR A 62 -13.51 9.01 10.86
N SER A 63 -14.73 9.55 10.77
CA SER A 63 -15.84 9.18 11.67
C SER A 63 -16.77 8.10 11.13
N GLY A 64 -16.42 7.46 10.00
CA GLY A 64 -17.17 6.32 9.48
C GLY A 64 -16.69 5.00 10.07
N ASP A 65 -17.48 3.95 9.87
CA ASP A 65 -17.21 2.63 10.45
C ASP A 65 -16.27 1.81 9.57
N ILE A 66 -15.52 0.90 10.22
CA ILE A 66 -14.88 -0.22 9.56
C ILE A 66 -15.89 -1.37 9.59
N THR A 67 -16.29 -1.83 8.42
CA THR A 67 -17.32 -2.88 8.28
C THR A 67 -16.68 -4.25 8.13
N THR A 68 -17.30 -5.29 8.69
CA THR A 68 -16.87 -6.68 8.46
C THR A 68 -17.61 -7.27 7.24
N LYS A 69 -16.90 -8.04 6.42
CA LYS A 69 -17.45 -8.84 5.32
C LYS A 69 -17.02 -10.29 5.45
N ILE A 70 -17.89 -11.22 5.10
CA ILE A 70 -17.56 -12.65 5.04
C ILE A 70 -17.44 -13.04 3.57
N ILE A 71 -16.28 -13.58 3.18
CA ILE A 71 -16.00 -14.06 1.82
C ILE A 71 -15.39 -15.46 1.95
N SER A 72 -16.06 -16.47 1.39
CA SER A 72 -15.60 -17.87 1.42
C SER A 72 -15.20 -18.32 2.83
N GLN A 73 -16.10 -18.12 3.81
CA GLN A 73 -15.91 -18.45 5.23
C GLN A 73 -14.81 -17.67 5.96
N ASN A 74 -14.13 -16.74 5.31
CA ASN A 74 -13.13 -15.88 5.92
C ASN A 74 -13.70 -14.49 6.19
N GLU A 75 -13.33 -13.90 7.33
CA GLU A 75 -13.72 -12.54 7.69
C GLU A 75 -12.70 -11.51 7.20
N TYR A 76 -13.21 -10.42 6.65
CA TYR A 76 -12.44 -9.28 6.16
C TYR A 76 -12.96 -7.99 6.76
N SER A 77 -12.05 -7.08 7.08
CA SER A 77 -12.36 -5.72 7.47
C SER A 77 -12.29 -4.79 6.25
N LEU A 78 -13.28 -3.93 6.10
CA LEU A 78 -13.41 -3.00 5.00
C LEU A 78 -13.50 -1.56 5.53
N LEU A 79 -12.53 -0.74 5.13
CA LEU A 79 -12.59 0.71 5.26
C LEU A 79 -12.97 1.31 3.91
N ARG A 80 -14.05 2.12 3.90
CA ARG A 80 -14.50 2.86 2.71
C ARG A 80 -14.62 4.33 3.04
N ILE A 81 -13.92 5.16 2.26
CA ILE A 81 -13.89 6.61 2.40
C ILE A 81 -14.28 7.25 1.07
N VAL A 82 -15.22 8.19 1.12
CA VAL A 82 -15.67 8.94 -0.06
C VAL A 82 -15.19 10.38 0.06
N SER A 83 -14.12 10.71 -0.65
CA SER A 83 -13.59 12.07 -0.72
C SER A 83 -12.92 12.29 -2.06
N LYS A 84 -13.47 13.26 -2.83
CA LYS A 84 -12.88 13.69 -4.09
C LYS A 84 -11.48 14.29 -3.88
N LYS A 85 -11.30 15.11 -2.83
CA LYS A 85 -10.01 15.75 -2.54
C LYS A 85 -8.92 14.73 -2.21
N LEU A 86 -9.15 13.83 -1.25
CA LEU A 86 -8.16 12.78 -0.92
C LEU A 86 -7.89 11.88 -2.12
N SER A 87 -8.94 11.51 -2.87
CA SER A 87 -8.75 10.66 -4.05
C SER A 87 -7.85 11.34 -5.09
N ILE A 88 -8.05 12.65 -5.33
CA ILE A 88 -7.20 13.42 -6.23
C ILE A 88 -5.77 13.54 -5.70
N ASP A 89 -5.58 13.81 -4.40
CA ASP A 89 -4.26 13.86 -3.78
C ASP A 89 -3.51 12.53 -3.95
N LEU A 90 -4.17 11.42 -3.66
CA LEU A 90 -3.61 10.07 -3.83
C LEU A 90 -3.26 9.77 -5.29
N ILE A 91 -4.12 10.14 -6.24
CA ILE A 91 -3.84 9.98 -7.68
C ILE A 91 -2.62 10.80 -8.09
N ASN A 92 -2.53 12.06 -7.64
CA ASN A 92 -1.40 12.94 -7.92
C ASN A 92 -0.09 12.42 -7.31
N LEU A 93 -0.17 11.72 -6.17
CA LEU A 93 0.97 11.05 -5.55
C LEU A 93 1.37 9.75 -6.27
N GLY A 94 0.55 9.21 -7.18
CA GLY A 94 0.85 8.00 -7.97
C GLY A 94 -0.06 6.80 -7.71
N ILE A 95 -1.07 6.93 -6.84
CA ILE A 95 -2.06 5.88 -6.56
C ILE A 95 -3.20 5.97 -7.57
N VAL A 96 -2.98 5.46 -8.78
CA VAL A 96 -3.95 5.52 -9.88
C VAL A 96 -5.03 4.42 -9.79
N ASN A 97 -6.02 4.43 -10.68
CA ASN A 97 -6.91 3.27 -10.87
C ASN A 97 -6.17 2.17 -11.65
N ASN A 98 -6.54 0.88 -11.49
CA ASN A 98 -5.87 -0.24 -12.17
C ASN A 98 -4.33 -0.28 -11.99
N LYS A 99 -3.86 0.03 -10.78
CA LYS A 99 -2.44 0.24 -10.44
C LYS A 99 -1.49 -0.85 -10.92
N THR A 100 -1.92 -2.11 -10.85
CA THR A 100 -1.13 -3.24 -11.33
C THR A 100 -0.70 -3.08 -12.79
N TYR A 101 -1.53 -2.44 -13.62
CA TYR A 101 -1.29 -2.25 -15.05
C TYR A 101 -0.84 -0.83 -15.40
N GLU A 102 -1.38 0.17 -14.70
CA GLU A 102 -1.17 1.58 -15.03
C GLU A 102 -0.01 2.22 -14.25
N SER A 103 0.26 1.75 -13.03
CA SER A 103 1.30 2.36 -12.21
C SER A 103 2.69 1.90 -12.63
N LYS A 104 3.53 2.88 -12.96
CA LYS A 104 4.94 2.66 -13.35
C LYS A 104 5.93 3.07 -12.26
N GLN A 105 5.45 3.58 -11.13
CA GLN A 105 6.31 4.04 -10.05
C GLN A 105 5.65 4.00 -8.68
N LEU A 106 6.49 3.92 -7.64
CA LEU A 106 6.05 4.15 -6.27
C LEU A 106 5.60 5.60 -6.08
N PRO A 107 4.81 5.88 -5.03
CA PRO A 107 4.38 7.24 -4.76
C PRO A 107 5.54 8.22 -4.56
N ILE A 108 5.42 9.42 -5.13
CA ILE A 108 6.46 10.46 -5.05
C ILE A 108 6.38 11.15 -3.69
N ILE A 109 7.39 10.97 -2.85
CA ILE A 109 7.47 11.54 -1.50
C ILE A 109 8.89 12.03 -1.17
N PRO A 110 9.08 12.86 -0.13
CA PRO A 110 10.42 13.22 0.33
C PRO A 110 11.25 11.98 0.72
N ASN A 111 12.51 11.91 0.26
CA ASN A 111 13.40 10.76 0.49
C ASN A 111 13.53 10.35 1.96
N LYS A 112 13.47 11.30 2.90
CA LYS A 112 13.51 11.02 4.35
C LYS A 112 12.38 10.11 4.86
N TYR A 113 11.27 10.00 4.13
CA TYR A 113 10.13 9.14 4.47
C TYR A 113 10.01 7.92 3.57
N PHE A 114 11.00 7.67 2.68
CA PHE A 114 10.93 6.55 1.74
C PHE A 114 10.92 5.19 2.44
N ASN A 115 11.66 5.05 3.54
CA ASN A 115 11.61 3.83 4.37
C ASN A 115 10.21 3.58 4.96
N ASP A 116 9.49 4.63 5.37
CA ASP A 116 8.13 4.50 5.89
C ASP A 116 7.15 4.07 4.81
N LEU A 117 7.26 4.65 3.61
CA LEU A 117 6.51 4.21 2.43
C LEU A 117 6.79 2.75 2.10
N LEU A 118 8.06 2.34 2.09
CA LEU A 118 8.44 0.97 1.78
C LEU A 118 7.94 -0.02 2.85
N ARG A 119 7.93 0.37 4.13
CA ARG A 119 7.34 -0.40 5.22
C ARG A 119 5.83 -0.59 5.04
N GLY A 120 5.10 0.49 4.73
CA GLY A 120 3.67 0.40 4.45
C GLY A 120 3.36 -0.45 3.22
N PHE A 121 4.18 -0.32 2.17
CA PHE A 121 4.07 -1.16 0.98
C PHE A 121 4.33 -2.63 1.30
N PHE A 122 5.34 -2.93 2.13
CA PHE A 122 5.66 -4.29 2.56
C PHE A 122 4.53 -4.91 3.39
N ASP A 123 3.91 -4.16 4.29
CA ASP A 123 2.80 -4.68 5.12
C ASP A 123 1.57 -5.08 4.28
N GLY A 124 1.40 -4.52 3.07
CA GLY A 124 0.33 -4.92 2.15
C GLY A 124 0.75 -5.97 1.12
N ASP A 125 1.85 -5.74 0.39
CA ASP A 125 2.27 -6.56 -0.79
C ASP A 125 3.59 -7.32 -0.55
N GLY A 126 4.06 -7.37 0.70
CA GLY A 126 5.23 -8.10 1.14
C GLY A 126 4.90 -9.49 1.69
N SER A 127 5.93 -10.29 1.92
CA SER A 127 5.78 -11.61 2.54
C SER A 127 7.04 -11.99 3.30
N ILE A 128 6.83 -12.54 4.50
CA ILE A 128 7.85 -13.22 5.30
C ILE A 128 7.54 -14.72 5.27
N TYR A 129 8.53 -15.55 4.99
CA TYR A 129 8.35 -17.00 4.86
C TYR A 129 9.56 -17.77 5.40
N LYS A 130 9.35 -19.01 5.82
CA LYS A 130 10.44 -19.91 6.22
C LYS A 130 11.19 -20.38 4.97
N ASN A 131 12.51 -20.23 4.97
CA ASN A 131 13.40 -20.61 3.87
C ASN A 131 14.18 -21.90 4.23
N GLY A 132 13.44 -22.98 4.49
CA GLY A 132 14.02 -24.26 4.95
C GLY A 132 14.88 -24.07 6.19
N ASP A 133 16.10 -24.63 6.17
CA ASP A 133 17.08 -24.52 7.25
C ASP A 133 17.88 -23.21 7.22
N LYS A 134 17.63 -22.33 6.23
CA LYS A 134 18.35 -21.06 6.03
C LYS A 134 17.71 -19.87 6.75
N GLY A 135 16.76 -20.12 7.66
CA GLY A 135 16.06 -19.09 8.43
C GLY A 135 14.82 -18.54 7.72
N PHE A 136 14.57 -17.24 7.84
CA PHE A 136 13.44 -16.55 7.22
C PHE A 136 13.87 -15.78 5.97
N GLY A 137 12.99 -15.74 4.98
CA GLY A 137 13.11 -14.91 3.78
C GLY A 137 12.06 -13.80 3.78
N MET A 138 12.39 -12.71 3.10
CA MET A 138 11.46 -11.61 2.84
C MET A 138 11.37 -11.36 1.34
N SER A 139 10.17 -11.05 0.86
CA SER A 139 9.96 -10.70 -0.55
C SER A 139 8.93 -9.60 -0.73
N PHE A 140 9.06 -8.87 -1.83
CA PHE A 140 8.05 -7.97 -2.36
C PHE A 140 7.39 -8.61 -3.57
N SER A 141 6.06 -8.53 -3.66
CA SER A 141 5.30 -8.85 -4.87
C SER A 141 4.73 -7.54 -5.43
N SER A 142 4.90 -7.28 -6.73
CA SER A 142 4.29 -6.11 -7.36
C SER A 142 4.43 -6.15 -8.88
N ASN A 143 4.05 -5.06 -9.54
CA ASN A 143 4.40 -4.87 -10.94
C ASN A 143 5.91 -4.66 -11.13
N ILE A 144 6.42 -4.98 -12.32
CA ILE A 144 7.86 -5.03 -12.59
C ILE A 144 8.54 -3.66 -12.49
N TYR A 145 7.83 -2.57 -12.76
CA TYR A 145 8.38 -1.22 -12.67
C TYR A 145 8.64 -0.82 -11.22
N VAL A 146 7.68 -1.11 -10.33
CA VAL A 146 7.82 -0.94 -8.88
C VAL A 146 8.95 -1.80 -8.34
N LEU A 147 9.00 -3.09 -8.70
CA LEU A 147 10.06 -3.99 -8.24
C LEU A 147 11.45 -3.55 -8.70
N LYS A 148 11.58 -2.96 -9.89
CA LYS A 148 12.84 -2.36 -10.36
C LYS A 148 13.26 -1.17 -9.50
N GLN A 149 12.32 -0.31 -9.08
CA GLN A 149 12.62 0.81 -8.18
C GLN A 149 13.03 0.33 -6.80
N ILE A 150 12.29 -0.62 -6.21
CA ILE A 150 12.65 -1.21 -4.92
C ILE A 150 14.03 -1.86 -5.03
N LYS A 151 14.31 -2.61 -6.09
CA LYS A 151 15.62 -3.23 -6.29
C LYS A 151 16.75 -2.19 -6.39
N GLN A 152 16.52 -1.08 -7.08
CA GLN A 152 17.50 0.00 -7.16
C GLN A 152 17.73 0.64 -5.78
N TYR A 153 16.66 0.93 -5.04
CA TYR A 153 16.75 1.45 -3.68
C TYR A 153 17.51 0.52 -2.74
N LEU A 154 17.24 -0.79 -2.78
CA LEU A 154 17.96 -1.79 -1.99
C LEU A 154 19.45 -1.78 -2.33
N LYS A 155 19.80 -1.71 -3.62
CA LYS A 155 21.19 -1.64 -4.07
C LYS A 155 21.91 -0.38 -3.57
N GLU A 156 21.25 0.78 -3.60
CA GLU A 156 21.79 2.06 -3.12
C GLU A 156 22.03 2.08 -1.60
N ASN A 157 21.37 1.20 -0.87
CA ASN A 157 21.51 1.05 0.58
C ASN A 157 22.28 -0.24 0.97
N ASP A 158 23.06 -0.81 0.05
CA ASP A 158 23.87 -2.02 0.25
C ASP A 158 23.07 -3.27 0.71
N ILE A 159 21.77 -3.32 0.43
CA ILE A 159 20.91 -4.46 0.70
C ILE A 159 20.88 -5.38 -0.52
N LYS A 160 21.35 -6.61 -0.34
CA LYS A 160 21.37 -7.62 -1.41
C LYS A 160 19.95 -8.11 -1.71
N SER A 161 19.66 -8.33 -2.99
CA SER A 161 18.38 -8.87 -3.45
C SER A 161 18.55 -9.88 -4.58
N SER A 162 17.53 -10.68 -4.84
CA SER A 162 17.49 -11.61 -5.97
C SER A 162 17.28 -10.90 -7.31
N LYS A 163 17.33 -11.66 -8.41
CA LYS A 163 16.76 -11.23 -9.69
C LYS A 163 15.23 -11.23 -9.55
N ILE A 164 14.56 -10.27 -10.20
CA ILE A 164 13.10 -10.24 -10.23
C ILE A 164 12.62 -11.49 -10.99
N ARG A 165 11.74 -12.29 -10.37
CA ARG A 165 11.10 -13.46 -10.99
C ARG A 165 9.68 -13.09 -11.41
N LEU A 166 9.30 -13.37 -12.65
CA LEU A 166 7.93 -13.13 -13.13
C LEU A 166 6.97 -14.19 -12.58
N LYS A 167 5.70 -13.83 -12.33
CA LYS A 167 4.65 -14.77 -11.90
C LYS A 167 3.85 -15.26 -13.13
N ASN A 168 3.63 -16.58 -13.25
CA ASN A 168 2.66 -17.23 -14.17
C ASN A 168 2.53 -16.59 -15.57
N ASP A 169 3.60 -16.58 -16.37
CA ASP A 169 3.66 -15.96 -17.72
C ASP A 169 3.23 -14.48 -17.81
N SER A 170 3.03 -13.81 -16.67
CA SER A 170 2.73 -12.38 -16.60
C SER A 170 3.98 -11.59 -16.96
N ILE A 171 3.85 -10.71 -17.95
CA ILE A 171 4.88 -9.71 -18.27
C ILE A 171 4.83 -8.50 -17.32
N TYR A 172 3.82 -8.42 -16.45
CA TYR A 172 3.55 -7.24 -15.62
C TYR A 172 3.93 -7.45 -14.16
N SER A 173 3.70 -8.63 -13.58
CA SER A 173 3.88 -8.88 -12.15
C SER A 173 5.01 -9.85 -11.85
N GLY A 174 5.72 -9.60 -10.75
CA GLY A 174 6.83 -10.43 -10.33
C GLY A 174 7.03 -10.49 -8.82
N LEU A 175 8.20 -10.97 -8.45
CA LEU A 175 8.64 -11.16 -7.06
C LEU A 175 10.12 -10.80 -6.95
N LEU A 176 10.45 -10.01 -5.93
CA LEU A 176 11.81 -9.62 -5.56
C LEU A 176 12.09 -10.11 -4.14
N GLU A 177 13.07 -11.01 -3.97
CA GLU A 177 13.47 -11.52 -2.66
C GLU A 177 14.66 -10.73 -2.13
N LEU A 178 14.67 -10.44 -0.84
CA LEU A 178 15.86 -9.95 -0.16
C LEU A 178 16.80 -11.14 0.07
N LYS A 179 18.11 -10.89 -0.03
CA LYS A 179 19.15 -11.88 0.19
C LYS A 179 20.01 -11.43 1.36
N GLY A 180 20.10 -12.25 2.39
CA GLY A 180 20.92 -12.00 3.57
C GLY A 180 20.47 -12.94 4.67
N SER A 181 21.37 -13.29 5.57
CA SER A 181 21.01 -13.90 6.84
C SER A 181 20.28 -12.84 7.68
N LEU A 182 19.00 -13.08 7.97
CA LEU A 182 18.36 -12.52 9.15
C LEU A 182 18.85 -13.30 10.37
#